data_AF-A0A919XPW8-F1
#
_entry.id   AF-A0A919XPW8-F1
#
_cell.length_a   1.000
_cell.length_b   1.000
_cell.length_c   1.000
_cell.angle_alpha   90.00
_cell.angle_beta   90.00
_cell.angle_gamma   90.00
#
_symmetry.space_group_name_H-M   'P 1'
#
loop_
_entity.id
_entity.type
_entity.pdbx_description
1 polymer ?
#
loop_
_entity_poly.entity_id
_entity_poly.type
_entity_poly.pdbx_seq_one_letter_code
_entity_poly.pdbx_strand_id
1 'polypeptide(L)' 'MELIRKIEELRLELNKLAMYKRLADREMLILSQKLDQLLNEYQDFKQVK' A
#
# COMPACT_ATOMS: atom_id res chain seq x y z
N MET A 1 -11.25 -1.66 12.90
CA MET A 1 -10.78 -2.34 11.65
C MET A 1 -10.63 -1.35 10.49
N GLU A 2 -10.19 -0.12 10.73
CA GLU A 2 -10.02 0.89 9.68
C GLU A 2 -8.71 0.74 8.90
N LEU A 3 -7.66 0.23 9.55
CA LEU A 3 -6.34 0.05 8.94
C LEU A 3 -6.38 -0.94 7.76
N ILE A 4 -7.10 -2.05 7.92
CA ILE A 4 -7.24 -3.09 6.89
C ILE A 4 -7.98 -2.54 5.66
N ARG A 5 -9.01 -1.72 5.86
CA ARG A 5 -9.71 -1.04 4.75
C ARG A 5 -8.78 -0.12 3.98
N LYS A 6 -7.95 0.64 4.69
CA LYS A 6 -6.99 1.57 4.09
C LYS A 6 -5.90 0.84 3.29
N ILE A 7 -5.47 -0.33 3.76
CA ILE A 7 -4.56 -1.22 3.04
C ILE A 7 -5.21 -1.74 1.75
N GLU A 8 -6.46 -2.19 1.81
CA GLU A 8 -7.19 -2.67 0.63
C GLU A 8 -7.44 -1.56 -0.41
N GLU A 9 -7.80 -0.35 0.01
CA GLU A 9 -7.95 0.80 -0.90
C GLU A 9 -6.64 1.14 -1.61
N LEU A 10 -5.53 1.22 -0.87
CA LEU A 10 -4.21 1.49 -1.45
C LEU A 10 -3.74 0.39 -2.39
N ARG A 11 -4.05 -0.88 -2.09
CA ARG A 11 -3.78 -2.02 -3.00
C ARG A 11 -4.57 -1.93 -4.30
N LEU A 12 -5.83 -1.49 -4.22
CA LEU A 12 -6.70 -1.28 -5.39
C LEU A 12 -6.20 -0.12 -6.26
N GLU A 13 -5.77 0.99 -5.66
CA GLU A 13 -5.18 2.11 -6.39
C GLU A 13 -3.84 1.74 -7.04
N LEU A 14 -2.97 1.04 -6.31
CA LEU A 14 -1.71 0.53 -6.86
C LEU A 14 -1.93 -0.42 -8.03
N ASN A 15 -2.88 -1.35 -7.92
CA ASN A 15 -3.21 -2.26 -9.02
C ASN A 15 -3.79 -1.53 -10.23
N LYS A 16 -4.65 -0.53 -10.02
CA LYS A 16 -5.15 0.30 -11.12
C LYS A 16 -4.01 1.05 -11.80
N LEU A 17 -3.12 1.68 -11.03
CA LEU A 17 -1.97 2.40 -11.59
C LEU A 17 -0.98 1.47 -12.30
N ALA A 18 -0.74 0.28 -11.77
CA ALA A 18 0.07 -0.77 -12.41
C ALA A 18 -0.50 -1.21 -13.76
N MET A 19 -1.83 -1.24 -13.87
CA MET A 19 -2.53 -1.67 -15.08
C MET A 19 -2.53 -0.60 -16.18
N TYR A 20 -2.48 0.69 -15.81
CA TYR A 20 -2.56 1.82 -16.76
C TYR A 20 -1.23 2.54 -17.04
N LYS A 21 -0.21 2.41 -16.17
CA LYS A 21 1.08 3.09 -16.32
C LYS A 21 2.26 2.11 -16.23
N ARG A 22 3.33 2.37 -16.98
CA ARG A 22 4.62 1.66 -16.83
C ARG A 22 5.03 1.71 -15.35
N LEU A 23 5.35 0.55 -14.79
CA LEU A 23 5.77 0.27 -13.40
C LEU A 23 6.87 1.19 -12.81
N ALA A 24 7.48 2.05 -13.63
CA ALA A 24 8.58 2.95 -13.29
C ALA A 24 8.16 4.42 -13.13
N ASP A 25 6.85 4.73 -13.16
CA ASP A 25 6.40 6.11 -12.92
C ASP A 25 6.58 6.47 -11.43
N ARG A 26 7.12 7.67 -11.16
CA ARG A 26 7.55 8.11 -9.83
C ARG A 26 6.40 8.10 -8.82
N GLU A 27 5.19 8.34 -9.30
CA GLU A 27 3.95 8.28 -8.51
C GLU A 27 3.67 6.87 -7.99
N MET A 28 3.91 5.84 -8.81
CA MET A 28 3.69 4.44 -8.44
C MET A 28 4.71 3.99 -7.38
N LEU A 29 5.95 4.44 -7.51
CA LEU A 29 7.03 4.15 -6.57
C LEU A 29 6.74 4.74 -5.18
N ILE A 30 6.24 5.98 -5.13
CA ILE A 30 5.81 6.65 -3.89
C ILE A 30 4.62 5.93 -3.26
N LEU A 31 3.64 5.50 -4.05
CA LEU A 31 2.48 4.76 -3.57
C LEU A 31 2.86 3.38 -3.02
N SER A 32 3.77 2.67 -3.68
CA SER A 32 4.31 1.39 -3.20
C SER A 32 4.98 1.57 -1.84
N GLN A 33 5.85 2.58 -1.70
CA GLN A 33 6.54 2.86 -0.43
C GLN A 33 5.57 3.20 0.71
N LYS A 34 4.50 3.94 0.42
CA LYS A 34 3.45 4.24 1.42
C LYS A 34 2.69 2.97 1.84
N LEU A 35 2.40 2.07 0.89
CA LEU A 35 1.75 0.80 1.20
C LEU A 35 2.67 -0.08 2.08
N ASP A 36 3.95 -0.17 1.74
CA ASP A 36 4.93 -0.93 2.53
C ASP A 36 5.05 -0.40 3.97
N GLN A 37 5.07 0.93 4.18
CA GLN A 37 5.07 1.51 5.53
C GLN A 37 3.81 1.12 6.32
N LEU A 38 2.63 1.22 5.71
CA LEU A 38 1.37 0.85 6.34
C LEU A 38 1.29 -0.65 6.68
N LEU A 39 1.85 -1.50 5.83
CA LEU A 39 1.91 -2.94 6.08
C LEU A 39 2.86 -3.27 7.23
N ASN A 40 4.01 -2.59 7.30
CA ASN A 40 4.95 -2.74 8.42
C ASN A 40 4.33 -2.27 9.74
N GLU A 41 3.67 -1.10 9.75
CA GLU A 41 2.97 -0.61 10.94
C GLU A 41 1.88 -1.59 11.40
N TYR A 42 1.13 -2.18 10.47
CA TYR A 42 0.13 -3.20 10.81
C TYR A 42 0.77 -4.48 11.37
N GLN A 43 1.90 -4.91 10.81
CA GLN A 43 2.62 -6.08 11.26
C GLN A 43 3.18 -5.88 12.67
N ASP A 44 3.77 -4.73 12.96
CA ASP A 44 4.25 -4.36 14.29
C ASP A 44 3.09 -4.32 15.29
N PHE A 45 1.95 -3.72 14.91
CA PHE A 45 0.75 -3.69 15.75
C PHE A 45 0.19 -5.09 16.03
N LYS A 46 0.40 -6.04 15.11
CA LYS A 46 -0.03 -7.43 15.24
C LYS A 46 0.97 -8.29 16.03
N GLN A 47 2.26 -7.95 16.04
CA GLN A 47 3.31 -8.66 16.80
C GLN A 47 3.37 -8.26 18.28
N VAL A 48 2.89 -7.06 18.63
CA VAL A 48 2.87 -6.56 20.02
C VAL A 48 1.68 -7.13 20.83
N LYS A 49 0.84 -7.99 20.24
CA LYS A 49 -0.40 -8.51 20.85
C LYS A 49 -0.39 -10.02 21.08
#